data_AF-F0P0Q1-F1
#
_entry.id   AF-F0P0Q1-F1
#
_cell.length_a   1.000
_cell.length_b   1.000
_cell.length_c   1.000
_cell.angle_alpha   90.00
_cell.angle_beta   90.00
_cell.angle_gamma   90.00
#
_symmetry.space_group_name_H-M   'P 1'
#
loop_
_entity.id
_entity.type
_entity.pdbx_description
1 polymer ?
#
loop_
_entity_poly.entity_id
_entity_poly.type
_entity_poly.pdbx_seq_one_letter_code
_entity_poly.pdbx_strand_id
1 'polypeptide(L)'
;MKNITFLITLFGMIWANAQQDLAQLNAAFAQNPKPILIEFTTDWCGYCLLQNKKIHQDQKLLAILENDFYFIELDAESDKSYHFLQREFLPNPDFPHQKTHTLVEAFVQENETVAYPFWVLLSTDLMIEWSYSGYIAPNNLSKMLNINTKD
;
A
#
# COMPACT_ATOMS: atom_id res chain seq x y z
N MET A 1 21.32 -2.16 50.38
CA MET A 1 20.94 -3.45 49.76
C MET A 1 19.42 -3.54 49.71
N LYS A 2 18.82 -3.28 48.54
CA LYS A 2 17.52 -3.80 48.09
C LYS A 2 17.39 -3.39 46.63
N ASN A 3 17.57 -4.39 45.78
CA ASN A 3 17.62 -4.28 44.34
C ASN A 3 16.18 -4.06 43.84
N ILE A 4 15.92 -2.94 43.19
CA ILE A 4 14.71 -2.75 42.40
C ILE A 4 15.07 -3.12 40.97
N THR A 5 14.82 -4.38 40.64
CA THR A 5 14.89 -4.90 39.28
C THR A 5 13.76 -4.28 38.49
N PHE A 6 14.05 -3.24 37.70
CA PHE A 6 13.12 -2.73 36.70
C PHE A 6 13.11 -3.72 35.53
N LEU A 7 12.31 -4.77 35.66
CA LEU A 7 11.93 -5.66 34.56
C LEU A 7 11.05 -4.86 33.61
N ILE A 8 11.67 -4.08 32.71
CA ILE A 8 10.99 -3.63 31.50
C ILE A 8 10.79 -4.89 30.66
N THR A 9 9.59 -5.44 30.72
CA THR A 9 9.09 -6.37 29.72
C THR A 9 9.00 -5.61 28.40
N LEU A 10 10.11 -5.59 27.65
CA LEU A 10 10.14 -5.35 26.20
C LEU A 10 9.55 -6.59 25.50
N PHE A 11 8.30 -6.91 25.82
CA PHE A 11 7.51 -7.92 25.14
C PHE A 11 6.32 -7.21 24.48
N GLY A 12 6.63 -6.58 23.36
CA GLY A 12 5.66 -5.88 22.52
C GLY A 12 6.23 -5.75 21.11
N MET A 13 6.83 -6.82 20.60
CA MET A 13 7.39 -6.87 19.27
C MET A 13 6.23 -7.01 18.27
N ILE A 14 5.72 -5.84 17.86
CA ILE A 14 5.43 -5.44 16.48
C ILE A 14 4.61 -6.47 15.65
N TRP A 15 3.28 -6.33 15.75
CA TRP A 15 2.33 -6.81 14.72
C TRP A 15 1.46 -5.63 14.24
N ALA A 16 2.06 -4.45 14.07
CA ALA A 16 1.33 -3.19 13.82
C ALA A 16 1.71 -2.44 12.54
N ASN A 17 2.61 -2.99 11.70
CA ASN A 17 3.26 -2.21 10.63
C ASN A 17 2.27 -1.52 9.68
N ALA A 18 1.35 -2.25 9.04
CA ALA A 18 0.44 -1.66 8.05
C ALA A 18 -0.46 -0.53 8.59
N GLN A 19 -0.95 -0.65 9.83
CA GLN A 19 -1.78 0.40 10.44
C GLN A 19 -0.94 1.62 10.85
N GLN A 20 0.32 1.41 11.24
CA GLN A 20 1.25 2.51 11.50
C GLN A 20 1.60 3.26 10.21
N ASP A 21 1.81 2.54 9.11
CA ASP A 21 2.12 3.12 7.81
C ASP A 21 0.95 3.96 7.27
N LEU A 22 -0.29 3.47 7.37
CA LEU A 22 -1.49 4.24 7.03
C LEU A 22 -1.66 5.49 7.92
N ALA A 23 -1.42 5.38 9.22
CA ALA A 23 -1.49 6.53 10.13
C ALA A 23 -0.45 7.60 9.78
N GLN A 24 0.79 7.18 9.45
CA GLN A 24 1.84 8.08 9.00
C GLN A 24 1.48 8.73 7.67
N LEU A 25 0.98 7.96 6.70
CA LEU A 25 0.51 8.47 5.41
C LEU A 25 -0.59 9.52 5.61
N ASN A 26 -1.62 9.23 6.40
CA ASN A 26 -2.73 10.15 6.65
C ASN A 26 -2.25 11.46 7.27
N ALA A 27 -1.34 11.39 8.26
CA ALA A 27 -0.77 12.57 8.90
C ALA A 27 0.11 13.39 7.95
N ALA A 28 0.91 12.71 7.11
CA ALA A 28 1.77 13.36 6.13
C ALA A 28 0.95 14.04 5.03
N PHE A 29 -0.05 13.35 4.48
CA PHE A 29 -0.96 13.88 3.47
C PHE A 29 -1.73 15.11 3.97
N ALA A 30 -2.18 15.10 5.22
CA ALA A 30 -2.87 16.26 5.82
C ALA A 30 -1.98 17.51 5.93
N GLN A 31 -0.66 17.34 6.06
CA GLN A 31 0.30 18.45 6.17
C GLN A 31 0.84 18.90 4.80
N ASN A 32 1.11 17.95 3.90
CA ASN A 32 1.72 18.20 2.60
C ASN A 32 1.18 17.22 1.54
N PRO A 33 0.04 17.53 0.90
CA PRO A 33 -0.56 16.64 -0.09
C PRO A 33 0.39 16.33 -1.26
N LYS A 34 0.58 15.03 -1.52
CA LYS A 34 1.25 14.47 -2.70
C LYS A 34 0.39 13.34 -3.26
N PRO A 35 0.52 12.97 -4.54
CA PRO A 35 -0.14 11.79 -5.09
C PRO A 35 0.13 10.54 -4.25
N ILE A 36 -0.89 9.69 -4.09
CA ILE A 36 -0.80 8.44 -3.33
C ILE A 36 -0.75 7.28 -4.30
N LEU A 37 0.25 6.42 -4.17
CA LEU A 37 0.38 5.21 -4.95
C LEU A 37 0.19 4.01 -4.02
N ILE A 38 -0.83 3.21 -4.29
CA ILE A 38 -1.16 2.03 -3.49
C ILE A 38 -0.86 0.79 -4.31
N GLU A 39 -0.09 -0.14 -3.76
CA GLU A 39 0.06 -1.50 -4.27
C GLU A 39 -0.64 -2.48 -3.33
N PHE A 40 -1.77 -3.04 -3.79
CA PHE A 40 -2.46 -4.11 -3.10
C PHE A 40 -1.82 -5.46 -3.44
N THR A 41 -1.36 -6.17 -2.41
CA THR A 41 -0.68 -7.46 -2.48
C THR A 41 -1.45 -8.54 -1.73
N THR A 42 -1.03 -9.81 -1.83
CA THR A 42 -1.50 -10.91 -0.98
C THR A 42 -0.35 -11.87 -0.67
N ASP A 43 -0.44 -12.61 0.45
CA ASP A 43 0.62 -13.53 0.90
C ASP A 43 0.94 -14.65 -0.11
N TRP A 44 -0.06 -15.09 -0.87
CA TRP A 44 0.07 -16.18 -1.84
C TRP A 44 0.52 -15.71 -3.23
N CYS A 45 0.68 -14.39 -3.43
CA CYS A 45 0.99 -13.79 -4.73
C CYS A 45 2.49 -13.83 -5.07
N GLY A 46 2.89 -14.83 -5.87
CA GLY A 46 4.27 -14.92 -6.38
C GLY A 46 4.71 -13.75 -7.26
N TYR A 47 3.78 -13.15 -8.01
CA TYR A 47 4.08 -11.96 -8.84
C TYR A 47 4.32 -10.70 -8.00
N CYS A 48 3.69 -10.59 -6.83
CA CYS A 48 3.89 -9.49 -5.90
C CYS A 48 5.31 -9.55 -5.32
N LEU A 49 5.77 -10.75 -4.94
CA LEU A 49 7.16 -10.96 -4.52
C LEU A 49 8.16 -10.61 -5.64
N LEU A 50 7.86 -10.98 -6.88
CA LEU A 50 8.69 -10.62 -8.04
C LEU A 50 8.71 -9.10 -8.25
N GLN A 51 7.55 -8.44 -8.20
CA GLN A 51 7.38 -7.00 -8.35
C GLN A 51 8.22 -6.24 -7.32
N ASN A 52 8.01 -6.53 -6.03
CA ASN A 52 8.75 -5.92 -4.93
C ASN A 52 10.26 -6.10 -5.09
N LYS A 53 10.73 -7.33 -5.39
CA LYS A 53 12.14 -7.59 -5.66
C LYS A 53 12.69 -6.75 -6.82
N LYS A 54 11.93 -6.60 -7.89
CA LYS A 54 12.34 -5.84 -9.08
C LYS A 54 12.39 -4.34 -8.82
N ILE A 55 11.46 -3.80 -8.03
CA ILE A 55 11.48 -2.41 -7.56
C ILE A 55 12.72 -2.14 -6.71
N HIS A 56 13.00 -2.98 -5.70
CA HIS A 56 14.16 -2.80 -4.81
C HIS A 56 15.51 -2.92 -5.54
N GLN A 57 15.55 -3.65 -6.65
CA GLN A 57 16.73 -3.75 -7.51
C GLN A 57 16.92 -2.54 -8.43
N ASP A 58 15.88 -1.75 -8.66
CA ASP A 58 15.91 -0.54 -9.50
C ASP A 58 15.92 0.71 -8.61
N GLN A 59 17.13 1.15 -8.28
CA GLN A 59 17.34 2.31 -7.40
C GLN A 59 16.72 3.61 -7.93
N LYS A 60 16.56 3.75 -9.26
CA LYS A 60 15.93 4.94 -9.84
C LYS A 60 14.44 4.92 -9.61
N LEU A 61 13.80 3.78 -9.86
CA LEU A 61 12.37 3.60 -9.60
C LEU A 61 12.07 3.74 -8.11
N LEU A 62 12.89 3.12 -7.24
CA LEU A 62 12.72 3.24 -5.79
C LEU A 62 12.76 4.71 -5.33
N ALA A 63 13.74 5.48 -5.81
CA ALA A 63 13.82 6.91 -5.50
C ALA A 63 12.59 7.71 -5.97
N ILE A 64 11.98 7.33 -7.09
CA ILE A 64 10.76 7.98 -7.58
C ILE A 64 9.59 7.66 -6.66
N LEU A 65 9.40 6.38 -6.31
CA LEU A 65 8.33 5.95 -5.40
C LEU A 65 8.43 6.66 -4.04
N GLU A 66 9.63 6.81 -3.49
CA GLU A 66 9.86 7.42 -2.18
C GLU A 66 9.72 8.96 -2.18
N ASN A 67 10.12 9.64 -3.26
CA ASN A 67 10.20 11.10 -3.27
C ASN A 67 8.94 11.77 -3.85
N ASP A 68 8.34 11.15 -4.88
CA ASP A 68 7.29 11.79 -5.67
C ASP A 68 5.89 11.37 -5.21
N PHE A 69 5.78 10.25 -4.49
CA PHE A 69 4.51 9.66 -4.06
C PHE A 69 4.50 9.38 -2.56
N TYR A 70 3.29 9.32 -1.99
CA TYR A 70 3.06 8.49 -0.82
C TYR A 70 2.83 7.05 -1.29
N PHE A 71 3.91 6.28 -1.42
CA PHE A 71 3.85 4.87 -1.78
C PHE A 71 3.53 4.00 -0.57
N ILE A 72 2.53 3.13 -0.68
CA ILE A 72 2.15 2.17 0.37
C ILE A 72 1.76 0.82 -0.23
N GLU A 73 2.26 -0.26 0.39
CA GLU A 73 1.83 -1.62 0.11
C GLU A 73 0.77 -2.04 1.14
N LEU A 74 -0.36 -2.59 0.69
CA LEU A 74 -1.45 -3.03 1.56
C LEU A 74 -1.86 -4.46 1.23
N ASP A 75 -2.18 -5.25 2.26
CA ASP A 75 -2.70 -6.60 2.05
C ASP A 75 -4.17 -6.54 1.65
N ALA A 76 -4.46 -6.99 0.43
CA ALA A 76 -5.78 -7.03 -0.15
C ALA A 76 -6.70 -8.04 0.54
N GLU A 77 -6.16 -8.95 1.36
CA GLU A 77 -6.92 -9.97 2.10
C GLU A 77 -6.82 -9.81 3.62
N SER A 78 -6.41 -8.63 4.10
CA SER A 78 -6.20 -8.39 5.53
C SER A 78 -7.47 -8.58 6.36
N ASP A 79 -7.31 -9.15 7.55
CA ASP A 79 -8.35 -9.27 8.57
C ASP A 79 -8.43 -8.04 9.50
N LYS A 80 -7.66 -6.98 9.20
CA LYS A 80 -7.61 -5.74 9.97
C LYS A 80 -8.39 -4.64 9.25
N SER A 81 -9.07 -3.79 10.03
CA SER A 81 -9.60 -2.53 9.48
C SER A 81 -8.47 -1.61 9.03
N TYR A 82 -8.66 -0.97 7.87
CA TYR A 82 -7.77 0.07 7.36
C TYR A 82 -8.41 1.44 7.52
N HIS A 83 -7.70 2.34 8.19
CA HIS A 83 -8.07 3.75 8.28
C HIS A 83 -7.32 4.51 7.19
N PHE A 84 -7.97 4.69 6.04
CA PHE A 84 -7.37 5.39 4.91
C PHE A 84 -8.02 6.76 4.75
N LEU A 85 -7.21 7.80 4.98
CA LEU A 85 -7.62 9.19 5.03
C LEU A 85 -8.78 9.40 6.02
N GLN A 86 -9.92 9.91 5.57
CA GLN A 86 -11.08 10.22 6.41
C GLN A 86 -12.11 9.08 6.49
N ARG A 87 -11.75 7.87 6.02
CA ARG A 87 -12.66 6.73 5.97
C ARG A 87 -12.03 5.48 6.57
N GLU A 88 -12.84 4.74 7.32
CA GLU A 88 -12.52 3.38 7.76
C GLU A 88 -13.05 2.37 6.74
N PHE A 89 -12.22 1.39 6.42
CA PHE A 89 -12.54 0.26 5.56
C PHE A 89 -12.36 -1.01 6.38
N LEU A 90 -13.36 -1.90 6.32
CA LEU A 90 -13.39 -3.13 7.11
C LEU A 90 -12.89 -4.32 6.27
N PRO A 91 -12.40 -5.38 6.93
CA PRO A 91 -12.27 -6.69 6.30
C PRO A 91 -13.63 -7.12 5.73
N ASN A 92 -13.64 -7.91 4.65
CA ASN A 92 -14.90 -8.34 4.03
C ASN A 92 -15.81 -9.02 5.07
N PRO A 93 -16.94 -8.39 5.45
CA PRO A 93 -17.73 -8.87 6.57
C PRO A 93 -18.66 -10.03 6.18
N ASP A 94 -18.94 -10.22 4.90
CA ASP A 94 -20.06 -11.04 4.41
C ASP A 94 -19.62 -12.39 3.82
N PHE A 95 -18.34 -12.52 3.41
CA PHE A 95 -17.88 -13.70 2.68
C PHE A 95 -16.47 -14.14 3.11
N PRO A 96 -16.33 -15.14 4.01
CA PRO A 96 -15.02 -15.70 4.37
C PRO A 96 -14.26 -16.33 3.19
N HIS A 97 -14.92 -16.54 2.05
CA HIS A 97 -14.33 -17.02 0.79
C HIS A 97 -14.02 -15.90 -0.22
N GLN A 98 -14.60 -14.71 -0.07
CA GLN A 98 -14.21 -13.51 -0.85
C GLN A 98 -13.37 -12.64 0.08
N LYS A 99 -12.07 -12.93 0.09
CA LYS A 99 -11.15 -12.33 1.05
C LYS A 99 -10.83 -10.87 0.73
N THR A 100 -11.29 -10.33 -0.39
CA THR A 100 -10.94 -8.98 -0.82
C THR A 100 -11.43 -7.94 0.18
N HIS A 101 -10.50 -7.20 0.78
CA HIS A 101 -10.73 -6.13 1.74
C HIS A 101 -11.54 -5.01 1.09
N THR A 102 -12.49 -4.40 1.82
CA THR A 102 -13.41 -3.38 1.26
C THR A 102 -12.72 -2.13 0.72
N LEU A 103 -11.47 -1.87 1.17
CA LEU A 103 -10.63 -0.81 0.60
C LEU A 103 -10.28 -1.07 -0.87
N VAL A 104 -10.06 -2.34 -1.25
CA VAL A 104 -9.78 -2.69 -2.66
C VAL A 104 -11.02 -2.39 -3.50
N GLU A 105 -12.21 -2.81 -3.04
CA GLU A 105 -13.48 -2.61 -3.73
C GLU A 105 -13.77 -1.13 -4.04
N ALA A 106 -13.26 -0.20 -3.22
CA ALA A 106 -13.38 1.23 -3.45
C ALA A 106 -12.68 1.72 -4.73
N PHE A 107 -11.80 0.91 -5.32
CA PHE A 107 -11.00 1.25 -6.50
C PHE A 107 -11.27 0.33 -7.70
N VAL A 108 -12.21 -0.61 -7.57
CA VAL A 108 -12.54 -1.58 -8.62
C VAL A 108 -13.84 -1.15 -9.30
N GLN A 109 -13.87 -1.20 -10.64
CA GLN A 109 -15.10 -0.89 -11.37
C GLN A 109 -16.13 -2.03 -11.21
N GLU A 110 -17.40 -1.70 -11.37
CA GLU A 110 -18.47 -2.70 -11.26
C GLU A 110 -18.22 -3.89 -12.21
N ASN A 111 -18.27 -5.10 -11.66
CA ASN A 111 -18.07 -6.38 -12.36
C ASN A 111 -16.63 -6.67 -12.84
N GLU A 112 -15.63 -5.90 -12.42
CA GLU A 112 -14.22 -6.24 -12.68
C GLU A 112 -13.66 -7.20 -11.63
N THR A 113 -12.88 -8.18 -12.09
CA THR A 113 -12.09 -9.05 -11.22
C THR A 113 -10.67 -8.51 -11.10
N VAL A 114 -10.15 -8.40 -9.89
CA VAL A 114 -8.78 -7.92 -9.64
C VAL A 114 -7.79 -9.08 -9.64
N ALA A 115 -6.67 -8.89 -10.32
CA ALA A 115 -5.46 -9.70 -10.17
C ALA A 115 -4.41 -8.92 -9.37
N TYR A 116 -3.60 -9.63 -8.57
CA TYR A 116 -2.54 -9.04 -7.75
C TYR A 116 -1.15 -9.17 -8.40
N PRO A 117 -0.25 -8.18 -8.23
CA PRO A 117 -0.45 -6.95 -7.48
C PRO A 117 -1.47 -6.03 -8.16
N PHE A 118 -2.27 -5.29 -7.37
CA PHE A 118 -3.23 -4.33 -7.90
C PHE A 118 -2.82 -2.91 -7.53
N TRP A 119 -2.60 -2.09 -8.55
CA TRP A 119 -2.06 -0.76 -8.41
C TRP A 119 -3.14 0.29 -8.55
N VAL A 120 -3.08 1.32 -7.70
CA VAL A 120 -3.97 2.49 -7.76
C VAL A 120 -3.13 3.76 -7.59
N LEU A 121 -3.23 4.69 -8.53
CA LEU A 121 -2.69 6.04 -8.38
C LEU A 121 -3.82 7.02 -8.11
N LEU A 122 -3.71 7.75 -7.00
CA LEU A 122 -4.58 8.86 -6.64
C LEU A 122 -3.85 10.20 -6.80
N SER A 123 -4.52 11.19 -7.37
CA SER A 123 -4.03 12.57 -7.39
C SER A 123 -4.08 13.22 -6.01
N THR A 124 -3.53 14.43 -5.87
CA THR A 124 -3.63 15.23 -4.62
C THR A 124 -5.06 15.53 -4.21
N ASP A 125 -5.99 15.45 -5.15
CA ASP A 125 -7.41 15.76 -4.96
C ASP A 125 -8.21 14.47 -4.68
N LEU A 126 -7.50 13.35 -4.49
CA LEU A 126 -8.04 12.02 -4.23
C LEU A 126 -8.86 11.44 -5.39
N MET A 127 -8.60 11.91 -6.61
CA MET A 127 -9.17 11.34 -7.84
C MET A 127 -8.31 10.17 -8.31
N ILE A 128 -8.95 9.08 -8.77
CA ILE A 128 -8.24 7.95 -9.37
C ILE A 128 -7.71 8.39 -10.75
N GLU A 129 -6.40 8.49 -10.88
CA GLU A 129 -5.73 8.79 -12.15
C GLU A 129 -5.66 7.53 -13.02
N TRP A 130 -5.31 6.39 -12.41
CA TRP A 130 -5.37 5.08 -13.04
C TRP A 130 -5.35 3.96 -12.00
N SER A 131 -5.81 2.79 -12.42
CA SER A 131 -5.61 1.53 -11.73
C SER A 131 -5.10 0.46 -12.70
N TYR A 132 -4.39 -0.54 -12.19
CA TYR A 132 -3.83 -1.62 -13.00
C TYR A 132 -3.79 -2.94 -12.23
N SER A 133 -4.41 -3.98 -12.78
CA SER A 133 -4.39 -5.33 -12.21
C SER A 133 -3.27 -6.18 -12.82
N GLY A 134 -2.34 -6.61 -11.97
CA GLY A 134 -1.25 -7.51 -12.30
C GLY A 134 0.14 -6.87 -12.23
N TYR A 135 1.14 -7.69 -12.55
CA TYR A 135 2.55 -7.30 -12.55
C TYR A 135 2.85 -6.19 -13.57
N ILE A 136 3.59 -5.17 -13.14
CA ILE A 136 4.08 -4.09 -13.98
C ILE A 136 5.61 -4.14 -13.99
N ALA A 137 6.21 -4.45 -15.14
CA ALA A 137 7.67 -4.41 -15.27
C ALA A 137 8.23 -3.03 -14.86
N PRO A 138 9.38 -2.92 -14.16
CA PRO A 138 9.91 -1.65 -13.65
C PRO A 138 9.96 -0.51 -14.65
N ASN A 139 10.38 -0.78 -15.88
CA ASN A 139 10.43 0.21 -16.96
C ASN A 139 9.03 0.71 -17.37
N ASN A 140 8.01 -0.15 -17.30
CA ASN A 140 6.64 0.24 -17.60
C ASN A 140 6.04 1.01 -16.43
N LEU A 141 6.29 0.60 -15.18
CA LEU A 141 5.82 1.31 -13.99
C LEU A 141 6.41 2.73 -13.97
N SER A 142 7.71 2.83 -14.20
CA SER A 142 8.42 4.09 -14.45
C SER A 142 7.70 4.98 -15.47
N LYS A 143 7.33 4.44 -16.64
CA LYS A 143 6.62 5.21 -17.68
C LYS A 143 5.21 5.63 -17.25
N MET A 144 4.47 4.74 -16.59
CA MET A 144 3.10 4.98 -16.14
C MET A 144 3.02 6.07 -15.07
N LEU A 145 4.05 6.20 -14.23
CA LEU A 145 4.18 7.28 -13.24
C LEU A 145 4.52 8.65 -13.87
N ASN A 146 4.40 8.77 -15.19
CA ASN A 146 4.64 9.99 -15.96
C ASN A 146 6.05 10.57 -15.76
N ILE A 147 7.05 9.68 -15.77
CA ILE A 147 8.44 10.11 -15.97
C ILE A 147 8.52 10.70 -17.38
N ASN A 148 8.54 12.02 -17.43
CA ASN A 148 9.39 12.71 -18.38
C ASN A 148 10.80 12.13 -18.17
N THR A 149 11.20 11.17 -19.01
CA THR A 149 12.61 11.05 -19.38
C THR A 149 12.89 12.27 -20.24
N LYS A 150 12.93 13.45 -19.61
CA LYS A 150 13.48 14.63 -20.25
C LYS A 150 14.99 14.42 -20.23
N ASP A 151 15.48 14.09 -21.41
CA ASP A 151 16.73 14.58 -21.99
C ASP A 151 17.52 15.58 -21.13
#